data_AF-A0A2T4TMT0-F1
#
_entry.id   AF-A0A2T4TMT0-F1
#
_cell.length_a   1.000
_cell.length_b   1.000
_cell.length_c   1.000
_cell.angle_alpha   90.00
_cell.angle_beta   90.00
_cell.angle_gamma   90.00
#
_symmetry.space_group_name_H-M   'P 1'
#
loop_
_entity.id
_entity.type
_entity.pdbx_description
1 polymer ?
#
loop_
_entity_poly.entity_id
_entity_poly.type
_entity_poly.pdbx_seq_one_letter_code
_entity_poly.pdbx_strand_id
1 'polypeptide(L)'
;MKCFRRTLCFSVRLESLVSISDKACKARSYDGSEDILPKSCVFGQDHEVQKSDAYWIAAWILPKKKLQYSSKKQAWFDENDKQLPTYSRVRHKPSLVAPVSDNSIDSLAR
;
A
#
# COMPACT_ATOMS: atom_id res chain seq x y z
N MET A 1 -10.84 22.42 9.98
CA MET A 1 -9.77 21.46 9.61
C MET A 1 -10.41 20.11 9.32
N LYS A 2 -10.48 19.67 8.06
CA LYS A 2 -10.87 18.28 7.73
C LYS A 2 -9.67 17.39 8.06
N CYS A 3 -9.78 16.58 9.09
CA CYS A 3 -8.81 15.53 9.39
C CYS A 3 -9.08 14.39 8.41
N PHE A 4 -8.32 14.31 7.31
CA PHE A 4 -8.45 13.21 6.34
C PHE A 4 -8.14 11.89 7.05
N ARG A 5 -9.16 11.03 7.22
CA ARG A 5 -8.93 9.68 7.74
C ARG A 5 -8.24 8.87 6.66
N ARG A 6 -7.11 8.28 7.02
CA ARG A 6 -6.34 7.39 6.15
C ARG A 6 -6.44 6.00 6.73
N THR A 7 -6.81 5.03 5.90
CA THR A 7 -6.89 3.63 6.31
C THR A 7 -5.67 2.89 5.79
N LEU A 8 -4.98 2.18 6.68
CA LEU A 8 -3.91 1.27 6.28
C LEU A 8 -4.55 -0.03 5.77
N CYS A 9 -4.15 -0.46 4.58
CA CYS A 9 -4.59 -1.71 3.97
C CYS A 9 -3.40 -2.60 3.66
N PHE A 10 -3.61 -3.91 3.76
CA PHE A 10 -2.67 -4.92 3.30
C PHE A 10 -3.21 -5.61 2.06
N SER A 11 -2.30 -6.01 1.18
CA SER A 11 -2.62 -6.87 0.04
C SER A 11 -2.70 -8.31 0.53
N VAL A 12 -3.91 -8.87 0.51
CA VAL A 12 -4.20 -10.23 0.97
C VAL A 12 -4.54 -11.10 -0.23
N ARG A 13 -3.77 -12.17 -0.40
CA ARG A 13 -4.02 -13.16 -1.45
C ARG A 13 -5.12 -14.10 -0.99
N LEU A 14 -6.19 -14.20 -1.78
CA LEU A 14 -7.35 -15.03 -1.49
C LEU A 14 -7.57 -15.97 -2.66
N GLU A 15 -8.00 -17.19 -2.37
CA GLU A 15 -8.45 -18.16 -3.38
C GLU A 15 -9.77 -17.69 -4.01
N SER A 16 -10.69 -17.18 -3.19
CA SER A 16 -11.93 -16.58 -3.66
C SER A 16 -12.47 -15.55 -2.68
N LEU A 17 -13.15 -14.54 -3.24
CA LEU A 17 -13.89 -13.53 -2.49
C LEU A 17 -15.31 -13.46 -3.07
N VAL A 18 -16.31 -13.90 -2.28
CA VAL A 18 -17.70 -13.99 -2.74
C VAL A 18 -18.58 -13.08 -1.90
N SER A 19 -19.39 -12.23 -2.52
CA SER A 19 -20.36 -11.41 -1.78
C SER A 19 -21.50 -12.30 -1.28
N ILE A 20 -21.67 -12.42 0.04
CA ILE A 20 -22.79 -13.15 0.65
C ILE A 20 -24.02 -12.23 0.77
N SER A 21 -23.77 -10.96 1.09
CA SER A 21 -24.78 -9.92 1.33
C SER A 21 -24.22 -8.56 0.90
N ASP A 22 -25.07 -7.54 0.79
CA ASP A 22 -24.67 -6.17 0.47
C ASP A 22 -23.56 -5.64 1.39
N LYS A 23 -23.53 -6.12 2.63
CA LYS A 23 -22.60 -5.66 3.67
C LYS A 23 -21.47 -6.64 3.97
N ALA A 24 -21.51 -7.87 3.47
CA ALA A 24 -20.59 -8.93 3.87
C ALA A 24 -20.13 -9.79 2.70
N CYS A 25 -18.84 -10.13 2.71
CA CYS A 25 -18.21 -11.03 1.76
C CYS A 25 -17.55 -12.20 2.48
N LYS A 26 -17.59 -13.38 1.87
CA LYS A 26 -16.84 -14.56 2.28
C LYS A 26 -15.47 -14.49 1.63
N ALA A 27 -14.42 -14.54 2.45
CA ALA A 27 -13.04 -14.65 1.98
C ALA A 27 -12.55 -16.07 2.27
N ARG A 28 -11.97 -16.71 1.25
CA ARG A 28 -11.34 -18.03 1.38
C ARG A 28 -9.84 -17.90 1.08
N SER A 29 -9.03 -18.34 2.02
CA SER A 29 -7.56 -18.40 1.89
C SER A 29 -7.14 -19.69 1.17
N TYR A 30 -5.96 -19.69 0.56
CA TYR A 30 -5.39 -20.88 -0.11
C TYR A 30 -5.14 -22.07 0.83
N ASP A 31 -5.03 -21.83 2.13
CA ASP A 31 -4.92 -22.89 3.15
C ASP A 31 -6.27 -23.57 3.47
N GLY A 32 -7.37 -23.15 2.82
CA GLY A 32 -8.73 -23.64 3.08
C GLY A 32 -9.44 -22.96 4.25
N SER A 33 -8.79 -22.00 4.93
CA SER A 33 -9.42 -21.20 5.97
C SER A 33 -10.40 -20.18 5.37
N GLU A 34 -11.60 -20.10 5.94
CA GLU A 34 -12.66 -19.21 5.49
C GLU A 34 -13.10 -18.27 6.62
N ASP A 35 -13.35 -17.01 6.27
CA ASP A 35 -13.91 -16.03 7.22
C ASP A 35 -14.80 -15.02 6.49
N ILE A 36 -15.62 -14.30 7.25
CA ILE A 36 -16.53 -13.27 6.75
C ILE A 36 -15.91 -11.90 6.99
N LEU A 37 -15.81 -11.11 5.92
CA LEU A 37 -15.31 -9.74 5.97
C LEU A 37 -16.44 -8.74 5.69
N PRO A 38 -16.50 -7.62 6.42
CA PRO A 38 -17.35 -6.51 6.05
C PRO A 38 -16.90 -5.92 4.71
N LYS A 39 -17.85 -5.65 3.81
CA LYS A 39 -17.55 -5.08 2.49
C LYS A 39 -16.88 -3.71 2.58
N SER A 40 -17.20 -2.94 3.62
CA SER A 40 -16.56 -1.65 3.93
C SER A 40 -15.09 -1.75 4.33
N CYS A 41 -14.56 -2.95 4.56
CA CYS A 41 -13.15 -3.18 4.88
C CYS A 41 -12.36 -3.69 3.68
N VAL A 42 -13.01 -3.84 2.52
CA VAL A 42 -12.41 -4.32 1.26
C VAL A 42 -12.41 -3.16 0.27
N PHE A 43 -11.21 -2.69 -0.08
CA PHE A 43 -10.98 -1.48 -0.87
C PHE A 43 -10.79 -1.74 -2.37
N GLY A 44 -10.89 -3.01 -2.79
CA GLY A 44 -10.78 -3.43 -4.19
C GLY A 44 -9.69 -4.47 -4.42
N GLN A 45 -9.47 -4.80 -5.69
CA GLN A 45 -8.47 -5.79 -6.11
C GLN A 45 -7.09 -5.13 -6.26
N ASP A 46 -6.05 -5.88 -5.92
CA ASP A 46 -4.67 -5.50 -6.13
C ASP A 46 -4.18 -6.02 -7.49
N HIS A 47 -4.29 -5.18 -8.51
CA HIS A 47 -3.93 -5.52 -9.89
C HIS A 47 -2.42 -5.64 -10.15
N GLU A 48 -1.57 -5.29 -9.19
CA GLU A 48 -0.12 -5.46 -9.33
C GLU A 48 0.29 -6.93 -9.10
N VAL A 49 -0.54 -7.74 -8.44
CA VAL A 49 -0.30 -9.18 -8.27
C VAL A 49 -0.90 -9.95 -9.44
N GLN A 50 -0.06 -10.39 -10.38
CA GLN A 50 -0.53 -11.08 -11.60
C GLN A 50 -0.81 -12.58 -11.45
N LYS A 51 -0.21 -13.25 -10.45
CA LYS A 51 -0.24 -14.72 -10.33
C LYS A 51 -1.42 -15.26 -9.51
N SER A 52 -2.10 -14.41 -8.77
CA SER A 52 -3.11 -14.79 -7.79
C SER A 52 -4.02 -13.61 -7.52
N ASP A 53 -5.30 -13.88 -7.24
CA ASP A 53 -6.21 -12.83 -6.82
C ASP A 53 -5.80 -12.29 -5.46
N ALA A 54 -5.58 -10.98 -5.42
CA ALA A 54 -5.21 -10.26 -4.23
C ALA A 54 -6.17 -9.09 -4.03
N TYR A 55 -6.50 -8.80 -2.79
CA TYR A 55 -7.45 -7.75 -2.42
C TYR A 55 -6.85 -6.85 -1.35
N TRP A 56 -7.18 -5.57 -1.43
CA TRP A 56 -6.82 -4.59 -0.42
C TRP A 56 -7.80 -4.66 0.74
N ILE A 57 -7.32 -5.11 1.89
CA ILE A 57 -8.14 -5.31 3.09
C ILE A 57 -7.59 -4.46 4.22
N ALA A 58 -8.47 -3.82 4.98
CA ALA A 58 -8.07 -2.98 6.10
C ALA A 58 -7.20 -3.74 7.12
N ALA A 59 -6.07 -3.17 7.50
CA ALA A 59 -5.10 -3.82 8.40
C ALA A 59 -5.69 -4.15 9.78
N TRP A 60 -6.62 -3.34 10.27
CA TRP A 60 -7.17 -3.48 11.63
C TRP A 60 -8.17 -4.63 11.80
N ILE A 61 -8.79 -5.12 10.70
CA ILE A 61 -9.74 -6.25 10.77
C ILE A 61 -9.03 -7.59 10.69
N LEU A 62 -7.88 -7.65 10.00
CA LEU A 62 -7.17 -8.91 9.72
C LEU A 62 -6.73 -9.70 10.96
N PRO A 63 -6.21 -9.09 12.05
CA PRO A 63 -5.87 -9.83 13.28
C PRO A 63 -7.07 -10.49 13.98
N LYS A 64 -8.29 -10.04 13.69
CA LYS A 64 -9.53 -10.57 14.28
C LYS A 64 -10.11 -11.73 13.46
N LYS A 65 -9.45 -12.10 12.37
CA LYS A 65 -9.95 -13.03 11.35
C LYS A 65 -9.00 -14.21 11.19
N LYS A 66 -9.56 -15.37 10.86
CA LYS A 66 -8.80 -16.61 10.58
C LYS A 66 -8.36 -16.65 9.12
N LEU A 67 -7.66 -15.61 8.68
CA LEU A 67 -7.12 -15.50 7.31
C LEU A 67 -5.60 -15.44 7.36
N GLN A 68 -4.96 -16.09 6.41
CA GLN A 68 -3.52 -15.97 6.23
C GLN A 68 -3.22 -14.70 5.43
N TYR A 69 -2.37 -13.82 5.96
CA TYR A 69 -1.99 -12.59 5.27
C TYR A 69 -0.53 -12.22 5.53
N SER A 70 0.03 -11.36 4.68
CA SER A 70 1.37 -10.81 4.85
C SER A 70 1.29 -9.30 5.05
N SER A 71 2.08 -8.76 5.98
CA SER A 71 2.22 -7.32 6.22
C SER A 71 3.23 -6.65 5.29
N LYS A 72 3.84 -7.39 4.35
CA LYS A 72 4.90 -6.86 3.46
C LYS A 72 4.39 -5.79 2.50
N LYS A 73 3.24 -6.03 1.88
CA LYS A 73 2.66 -5.13 0.88
C LYS A 73 1.54 -4.34 1.51
N GLN A 74 1.80 -3.05 1.73
CA GLN A 74 0.90 -2.14 2.42
C GLN A 74 0.68 -0.88 1.60
N ALA A 75 -0.54 -0.34 1.67
CA ALA A 75 -0.93 0.90 1.01
C ALA A 75 -1.88 1.70 1.91
N TRP A 76 -1.89 3.02 1.72
CA TRP A 76 -2.80 3.92 2.41
C TRP A 76 -3.93 4.32 1.48
N PHE A 77 -5.17 4.25 1.98
CA PHE A 77 -6.37 4.63 1.26
C PHE A 77 -7.03 5.86 1.91
N ASP A 78 -7.64 6.71 1.09
CA ASP A 78 -8.50 7.82 1.54
C ASP A 78 -9.93 7.34 1.84
N GLU A 79 -10.83 8.27 2.17
CA GLU A 79 -12.24 8.00 2.45
C GLU A 79 -13.08 7.64 1.20
N ASN A 80 -12.58 7.94 0.01
CA ASN A 80 -13.20 7.64 -1.30
C ASN A 80 -12.59 6.40 -1.95
N ASP A 81 -11.97 5.52 -1.14
CA ASP A 81 -11.30 4.30 -1.59
C ASP A 81 -10.16 4.53 -2.59
N LYS A 82 -9.57 5.74 -2.62
CA LYS A 82 -8.43 6.04 -3.49
C LYS A 82 -7.11 5.73 -2.80
N GLN A 83 -6.27 4.96 -3.47
CA GLN A 83 -4.91 4.71 -3.04
C GLN A 83 -4.09 6.01 -3.06
N LEU A 84 -3.45 6.33 -1.93
CA LEU A 84 -2.57 7.48 -1.79
C LEU A 84 -1.16 7.18 -2.34
N PRO A 85 -0.50 8.15 -2.98
CA PRO A 85 0.85 7.96 -3.50
C PRO A 85 1.86 7.81 -2.35
N THR A 86 2.72 6.80 -2.46
CA THR A 86 3.87 6.63 -1.57
C THR A 86 5.02 7.50 -2.07
N TYR A 87 5.35 8.57 -1.37
CA TYR A 87 6.52 9.39 -1.66
C TYR A 87 7.62 9.18 -0.61
N SER A 88 8.86 9.01 -1.06
CA SER A 88 10.03 9.02 -0.18
C SER A 88 10.57 10.45 -0.09
N ARG A 89 10.70 10.97 1.14
CA ARG A 89 11.29 12.29 1.36
C ARG A 89 12.74 12.11 1.81
N VAL A 90 13.67 12.20 0.87
CA VAL A 90 15.09 12.21 1.18
C VAL A 90 15.53 13.64 1.46
N ARG A 91 16.14 13.89 2.63
CA ARG A 91 16.80 15.17 2.90
C ARG A 91 18.23 15.09 2.39
N HIS A 92 18.52 15.82 1.32
CA HIS A 92 19.90 16.01 0.88
C HIS A 92 20.62 16.91 1.89
N LYS A 93 21.74 16.43 2.45
CA LYS A 93 22.71 17.29 3.13
C LYS A 93 23.75 17.73 2.09
N PRO A 94 23.89 19.02 1.78
CA PRO A 94 24.90 19.47 0.82
C PRO A 94 26.29 19.11 1.34
N SER A 95 27.19 18.71 0.43
CA SER A 95 28.61 18.60 0.76
C SER A 95 29.19 20.01 0.87
N LEU A 96 29.98 20.24 1.93
CA LEU A 96 30.75 21.47 2.04
C LEU A 96 31.91 21.39 1.05
N VAL A 97 31.93 22.30 0.07
CA VAL A 97 33.03 22.44 -0.89
C VAL A 97 33.94 23.54 -0.39
N ALA A 98 35.23 23.22 -0.20
CA ALA A 98 36.24 24.21 0.15
C ALA A 98 36.48 25.16 -1.04
N PRO A 99 36.82 26.43 -0.81
CA PRO A 99 37.16 27.35 -1.88
C PRO A 99 38.37 26.82 -2.66
N VAL A 100 38.26 26.81 -3.99
CA VAL A 100 39.37 26.47 -4.89
C VAL A 100 40.13 27.75 -5.23
N SER A 101 41.46 27.69 -5.24
CA SER A 101 42.32 28.84 -5.52
C SER A 101 42.23 29.32 -6.97
N ASP A 102 41.89 28.43 -7.90
CA ASP A 102 41.69 28.73 -9.31
C ASP A 102 40.43 28.03 -9.81
N ASN A 103 39.61 28.75 -10.57
CA ASN A 103 38.35 28.28 -11.13
C ASN A 103 38.37 28.33 -12.67
N SER A 104 39.55 28.24 -13.27
CA SER A 104 39.71 28.10 -14.71
C SER A 104 39.16 26.74 -15.18
N ILE A 105 38.15 26.78 -16.05
CA ILE A 105 37.54 25.58 -16.65
C ILE A 105 38.19 25.38 -18.03
N ASP A 106 39.01 24.34 -18.16
CA ASP A 106 39.82 24.05 -19.36
C ASP A 106 38.96 23.87 -20.63
N SER A 107 37.73 23.36 -20.49
CA SER A 107 36.78 23.19 -21.60
C SER A 107 36.16 24.49 -22.13
N LEU A 108 36.41 25.63 -21.48
CA LEU A 108 35.99 26.96 -21.90
C LEU A 108 37.17 27.83 -22.39
N ALA A 109 38.38 27.25 -22.48
CA ALA A 109 39.52 27.93 -23.08
C ALA A 109 39.31 28.10 -24.60
N ARG A 110 39.55 29.32 -25.11
CA ARG A 110 39.43 29.68 -26.53
C ARG A 110 40.58 29.15 -27.37
#